data_AF-A0A7Y4ZGK8-F1
#
_entry.id   AF-A0A7Y4ZGK8-F1
#
_cell.length_a   1.000
_cell.length_b   1.000
_cell.length_c   1.000
_cell.angle_alpha   90.00
_cell.angle_beta   90.00
_cell.angle_gamma   90.00
#
_symmetry.space_group_name_H-M   'P 1'
#
loop_
_entity.id
_entity.type
_entity.pdbx_description
1 polymer ?
#
loop_
_entity_poly.entity_id
_entity_poly.type
_entity_poly.pdbx_seq_one_letter_code
_entity_poly.pdbx_strand_id
1 'polypeptide(L)'
;MSEASWRVDPDLRDKFHPDHPNDVQVIVHDGEPRRTKKPPEACWVQVDRVVGTMKVPSGPPDAKPPIPPNAIRWSERTVYGGKLLNQPKNLTSVRAGEIVTFVHCAGMPHPLAITPEYRAEREKWTFVPCSKCGADQGLDPPTTMARTRFPDAPAGSFPIAFTAFCPCGGTMVLSMIEDAAPRPGAPSAGASTHSSPGAKPWWKVW
;
A
#
# COMPACT_ATOMS: atom_id res chain seq x y z
N MET A 1 -30.96 -5.85 15.73
CA MET A 1 -29.94 -5.39 14.77
C MET A 1 -28.61 -5.41 15.50
N SER A 2 -27.70 -6.32 15.15
CA SER A 2 -26.37 -6.35 15.78
C SER A 2 -25.70 -5.01 15.52
N GLU A 3 -25.20 -4.37 16.56
CA GLU A 3 -24.35 -3.19 16.43
C GLU A 3 -23.22 -3.53 15.43
N ALA A 4 -23.10 -2.73 14.38
CA ALA A 4 -22.16 -3.04 13.32
C ALA A 4 -20.73 -2.95 13.90
N SER A 5 -19.98 -4.06 13.85
CA SER A 5 -18.70 -4.24 14.56
C SER A 5 -17.67 -3.13 14.31
N TRP A 6 -17.79 -2.41 13.19
CA TRP A 6 -16.91 -1.29 12.84
C TRP A 6 -17.12 -0.02 13.70
N ARG A 7 -18.29 0.17 14.34
CA ARG A 7 -18.56 1.37 15.16
C ARG A 7 -17.72 1.42 16.44
N VAL A 8 -17.48 0.24 17.00
CA VAL A 8 -16.73 0.05 18.25
C VAL A 8 -15.28 -0.36 18.00
N ASP A 9 -14.89 -0.48 16.73
CA ASP A 9 -13.53 -0.84 16.35
C ASP A 9 -12.56 0.28 16.78
N PRO A 10 -11.53 -0.01 17.59
CA PRO A 10 -10.60 1.00 18.10
C PRO A 10 -9.89 1.78 16.99
N ASP A 11 -9.73 1.20 15.80
CA ASP A 11 -9.07 1.86 14.68
C ASP A 11 -9.90 3.03 14.08
N LEU A 12 -11.22 3.04 14.32
CA LEU A 12 -12.18 4.06 13.84
C LEU A 12 -12.92 4.83 14.94
N ARG A 13 -13.07 4.28 16.16
CA ARG A 13 -13.94 4.81 17.22
C ARG A 13 -13.82 6.32 17.44
N ASP A 14 -12.59 6.83 17.42
CA ASP A 14 -12.30 8.22 17.74
C ASP A 14 -12.16 9.10 16.46
N LYS A 15 -12.65 8.61 15.31
CA LYS A 15 -12.55 9.26 13.98
C LYS A 15 -13.89 9.66 13.37
N PHE A 16 -15.01 9.32 14.00
CA PHE A 16 -16.35 9.65 13.50
C PHE A 16 -16.67 11.13 13.67
N HIS A 17 -17.46 11.67 12.73
CA HIS A 17 -18.03 13.01 12.86
C HIS A 17 -18.99 13.07 14.06
N PRO A 18 -18.93 14.10 14.93
CA PRO A 18 -19.80 14.21 16.10
C PRO A 18 -21.30 14.17 15.77
N ASP A 19 -21.71 14.85 14.70
CA ASP A 19 -23.11 14.94 14.28
C ASP A 19 -23.52 13.86 13.24
N HIS A 20 -22.56 13.09 12.72
CA HIS A 20 -22.80 12.08 11.69
C HIS A 20 -22.07 10.78 12.09
N PRO A 21 -22.71 9.91 12.89
CA PRO A 21 -22.04 8.83 13.62
C PRO A 21 -21.55 7.67 12.73
N ASN A 22 -21.67 7.78 11.41
CA ASN A 22 -21.18 6.82 10.45
C ASN A 22 -20.11 7.42 9.54
N ASP A 23 -19.85 8.72 9.65
CA ASP A 23 -19.07 9.45 8.68
C ASP A 23 -17.65 9.62 9.22
N VAL A 24 -16.67 9.20 8.43
CA VAL A 24 -15.24 9.30 8.74
C VAL A 24 -14.55 10.04 7.61
N GLN A 25 -13.59 10.91 7.94
CA GLN A 25 -12.70 11.46 6.92
C GLN A 25 -11.68 10.41 6.52
N VAL A 26 -11.57 10.14 5.22
CA VAL A 26 -10.65 9.18 4.60
C VAL A 26 -9.79 9.92 3.59
N ILE A 27 -8.49 9.61 3.58
CA ILE A 27 -7.56 10.07 2.55
C ILE A 27 -7.82 9.26 1.27
N VAL A 28 -8.30 9.92 0.22
CA VAL A 28 -8.50 9.36 -1.13
C VAL A 28 -7.41 9.86 -2.08
N HIS A 29 -7.09 9.08 -3.12
CA HIS A 29 -6.03 9.42 -4.07
C HIS A 29 -6.21 8.72 -5.42
N ASP A 30 -5.59 9.28 -6.47
CA ASP A 30 -5.45 8.64 -7.79
C ASP A 30 -4.20 7.74 -7.88
N GLY A 31 -3.37 7.74 -6.83
CA GLY A 31 -2.04 7.15 -6.80
C GLY A 31 -1.02 8.04 -6.09
N GLU A 32 0.25 7.64 -6.11
CA GLU A 32 1.35 8.46 -5.62
C GLU A 32 1.46 9.79 -6.41
N PRO A 33 1.59 10.95 -5.73
CA PRO A 33 1.72 12.25 -6.39
C PRO A 33 2.87 12.34 -7.39
N ARG A 34 3.95 11.57 -7.19
CA ARG A 34 5.07 11.50 -8.15
C ARG A 34 4.61 11.00 -9.52
N ARG A 35 3.70 10.01 -9.54
CA ARG A 35 3.10 9.38 -10.73
C ARG A 35 1.96 10.22 -11.30
N THR A 36 1.02 10.61 -10.44
CA THR A 36 -0.26 11.21 -10.86
C THR A 36 -0.22 12.73 -11.00
N LYS A 37 0.79 13.38 -10.40
CA LYS A 37 0.87 14.84 -10.23
C LYS A 37 -0.30 15.44 -9.43
N LYS A 38 -1.03 14.62 -8.69
CA LYS A 38 -2.18 15.04 -7.88
C LYS A 38 -1.95 14.67 -6.42
N PRO A 39 -2.12 15.61 -5.48
CA PRO A 39 -2.05 15.29 -4.06
C PRO A 39 -3.25 14.45 -3.63
N PRO A 40 -3.12 13.62 -2.59
CA PRO A 40 -4.27 12.99 -1.96
C PRO A 40 -5.19 14.04 -1.30
N GLU A 41 -6.47 13.73 -1.15
CA GLU A 41 -7.47 14.62 -0.56
C GLU A 41 -8.22 13.92 0.58
N ALA A 42 -8.62 14.65 1.62
CA ALA A 42 -9.50 14.13 2.67
C ALA A 42 -10.96 14.28 2.23
N CYS A 43 -11.71 13.18 2.21
CA CYS A 43 -13.13 13.16 1.89
C CYS A 43 -13.92 12.41 2.96
N TRP A 44 -15.17 12.82 3.16
CA TRP A 44 -16.11 12.13 4.02
C TRP A 44 -16.60 10.85 3.37
N VAL A 45 -16.58 9.77 4.15
CA VAL A 45 -17.10 8.46 3.78
C VAL A 45 -18.09 8.01 4.84
N GLN A 46 -19.30 7.68 4.41
CA GLN A 46 -20.27 7.01 5.27
C GLN A 46 -19.96 5.52 5.32
N VAL A 47 -19.44 5.06 6.45
CA VAL A 47 -19.07 3.66 6.71
C VAL A 47 -20.34 2.82 6.84
N ASP A 48 -20.36 1.66 6.19
CA ASP A 48 -21.49 0.74 6.25
C ASP A 48 -21.08 -0.69 6.64
N ARG A 49 -19.84 -1.11 6.38
CA ARG A 49 -19.42 -2.51 6.59
C ARG A 49 -17.94 -2.70 6.84
N VAL A 50 -17.63 -3.85 7.43
CA VAL A 50 -16.31 -4.49 7.35
C VAL A 50 -16.26 -5.34 6.08
N VAL A 51 -15.26 -5.12 5.24
CA VAL A 51 -15.01 -5.85 3.99
C VAL A 51 -14.14 -7.07 4.21
N GLY A 52 -13.33 -7.07 5.28
CA GLY A 52 -12.50 -8.21 5.68
C GLY A 52 -11.26 -7.73 6.44
N THR A 53 -10.19 -8.52 6.39
CA THR A 53 -8.89 -8.15 6.93
C THR A 53 -7.82 -8.11 5.83
N MET A 54 -6.70 -7.44 6.13
CA MET A 54 -5.50 -7.38 5.30
C MET A 54 -4.27 -7.64 6.16
N LYS A 55 -3.40 -8.54 5.73
CA LYS A 55 -2.11 -8.77 6.38
C LYS A 55 -1.13 -7.66 6.03
N VAL A 56 -0.46 -7.15 7.04
CA VAL A 56 0.43 -5.99 6.98
C VAL A 56 1.77 -6.40 7.57
N PRO A 57 2.68 -6.96 6.75
CA PRO A 57 4.07 -7.18 7.15
C PRO A 57 4.79 -5.83 7.29
N SER A 58 5.49 -5.68 8.41
CA SER A 58 6.28 -4.49 8.75
C SER A 58 7.68 -4.87 9.23
N GLY A 59 8.68 -4.12 8.79
CA GLY A 59 10.07 -4.26 9.22
C GLY A 59 10.38 -3.33 10.40
N PRO A 60 11.42 -3.61 11.19
CA PRO A 60 11.83 -2.71 12.26
C PRO A 60 12.29 -1.36 11.68
N PRO A 61 12.24 -0.28 12.47
CA PRO A 61 12.90 0.98 12.12
C PRO A 61 14.35 0.72 11.68
N ASP A 62 14.81 1.47 10.68
CA ASP A 62 16.18 1.41 10.15
C ASP A 62 16.61 0.08 9.52
N ALA A 63 15.68 -0.86 9.30
CA ALA A 63 15.97 -2.10 8.59
C ALA A 63 16.54 -1.82 7.19
N LYS A 64 17.67 -2.45 6.89
CA LYS A 64 18.25 -2.42 5.54
C LYS A 64 17.63 -3.53 4.70
N PRO A 65 17.19 -3.25 3.47
CA PRO A 65 16.73 -4.30 2.58
C PRO A 65 17.90 -5.14 2.04
N PRO A 66 17.67 -6.43 1.68
CA PRO A 66 16.42 -7.16 1.87
C PRO A 66 16.15 -7.42 3.36
N ILE A 67 14.90 -7.27 3.77
CA ILE A 67 14.51 -7.45 5.17
C ILE A 67 14.38 -8.94 5.44
N PRO A 68 15.15 -9.52 6.39
CA PRO A 68 15.13 -10.95 6.60
C PRO A 68 13.77 -11.40 7.18
N PRO A 69 13.25 -12.58 6.80
CA PRO A 69 11.91 -13.02 7.22
C PRO A 69 11.67 -13.04 8.73
N ASN A 70 12.70 -13.35 9.52
CA ASN A 70 12.63 -13.38 10.98
C ASN A 70 12.53 -11.97 11.62
N ALA A 71 12.82 -10.90 10.87
CA ALA A 71 12.65 -9.52 11.33
C ALA A 71 11.26 -8.96 10.97
N ILE A 72 10.46 -9.66 10.15
CA ILE A 72 9.14 -9.20 9.74
C ILE A 72 8.14 -9.41 10.88
N ARG A 73 7.49 -8.33 11.28
CA ARG A 73 6.32 -8.37 12.17
C ARG A 73 5.06 -8.40 11.35
N TRP A 74 4.24 -9.42 11.58
CA TRP A 74 2.94 -9.56 10.93
C TRP A 74 1.85 -9.00 11.81
N SER A 75 1.01 -8.16 11.22
CA SER A 75 -0.23 -7.67 11.82
C SER A 75 -1.38 -7.83 10.84
N GLU A 76 -2.61 -7.80 11.34
CA GLU A 76 -3.81 -7.70 10.52
C GLU A 76 -4.47 -6.35 10.75
N ARG A 77 -5.03 -5.80 9.67
CA ARG A 77 -5.85 -4.59 9.70
C ARG A 77 -7.24 -4.91 9.21
N THR A 78 -8.25 -4.37 9.87
CA THR A 78 -9.61 -4.37 9.36
C THR A 78 -9.68 -3.50 8.10
N VAL A 79 -10.34 -4.01 7.06
CA VAL A 79 -10.65 -3.28 5.84
C VAL A 79 -12.12 -2.89 5.90
N TYR A 80 -12.39 -1.61 5.79
CA TYR A 80 -13.74 -1.05 5.85
C TYR A 80 -14.24 -0.70 4.46
N GLY A 81 -15.56 -0.63 4.33
CA GLY A 81 -16.25 -0.16 3.13
C GLY A 81 -17.25 0.92 3.50
N GLY A 82 -17.39 1.88 2.58
CA GLY A 82 -18.37 2.95 2.75
C GLY A 82 -18.57 3.77 1.49
N LYS A 83 -19.60 4.61 1.50
CA LYS A 83 -19.96 5.50 0.39
C LYS A 83 -19.25 6.84 0.52
N LEU A 84 -18.54 7.28 -0.52
CA LEU A 84 -17.94 8.61 -0.57
C LEU A 84 -19.04 9.69 -0.65
N LEU A 85 -19.02 10.67 0.23
CA LEU A 85 -20.10 11.65 0.35
C LEU A 85 -19.84 12.92 -0.47
N ASN A 86 -18.60 13.38 -0.54
CA ASN A 86 -18.23 14.58 -1.28
C ASN A 86 -17.27 14.28 -2.43
N GLN A 87 -17.35 15.08 -3.49
CA GLN A 87 -16.48 14.96 -4.66
C GLN A 87 -15.09 15.53 -4.32
N PRO A 88 -13.98 14.76 -4.50
CA PRO A 88 -12.64 15.33 -4.47
C PRO A 88 -12.45 16.35 -5.60
N LYS A 89 -11.66 17.40 -5.34
CA LYS A 89 -11.53 18.56 -6.23
C LYS A 89 -10.66 18.28 -7.46
N ASN A 90 -9.58 17.51 -7.29
CA ASN A 90 -8.55 17.31 -8.32
C ASN A 90 -8.40 15.85 -8.76
N LEU A 91 -8.95 14.91 -7.98
CA LEU A 91 -8.90 13.48 -8.28
C LEU A 91 -9.90 13.11 -9.39
N THR A 92 -9.52 12.16 -10.23
CA THR A 92 -10.35 11.70 -11.37
C THR A 92 -10.74 10.24 -11.30
N SER A 93 -10.04 9.44 -10.49
CA SER A 93 -10.32 8.00 -10.36
C SER A 93 -11.41 7.68 -9.34
N VAL A 94 -11.83 8.66 -8.54
CA VAL A 94 -12.83 8.50 -7.48
C VAL A 94 -13.92 9.55 -7.61
N ARG A 95 -15.19 9.15 -7.45
CA ARG A 95 -16.37 10.04 -7.56
C ARG A 95 -17.26 9.98 -6.33
N ALA A 96 -17.93 11.10 -6.05
CA ALA A 96 -18.96 11.12 -5.02
C ALA A 96 -20.03 10.06 -5.30
N GLY A 97 -20.47 9.39 -4.25
CA GLY A 97 -21.45 8.31 -4.31
C GLY A 97 -20.87 6.92 -4.58
N GLU A 98 -19.60 6.82 -4.98
CA GLU A 98 -18.93 5.53 -5.15
C GLU A 98 -18.64 4.88 -3.80
N ILE A 99 -18.52 3.55 -3.84
CA ILE A 99 -18.03 2.78 -2.71
C ILE A 99 -16.50 2.80 -2.73
N VAL A 100 -15.90 3.19 -1.62
CA VAL A 100 -14.46 3.11 -1.39
C VAL A 100 -14.14 2.08 -0.31
N THR A 101 -13.01 1.40 -0.47
CA THR A 101 -12.41 0.57 0.58
C THR A 101 -11.25 1.30 1.21
N PHE A 102 -11.14 1.23 2.54
CA PHE A 102 -10.08 1.92 3.26
C PHE A 102 -9.64 1.16 4.51
N VAL A 103 -8.49 1.55 5.04
CA VAL A 103 -7.79 0.90 6.15
C VAL A 103 -7.18 1.97 7.04
N HIS A 104 -7.15 1.71 8.35
CA HIS A 104 -6.37 2.52 9.28
C HIS A 104 -4.87 2.49 8.90
N CYS A 105 -4.29 3.66 8.69
CA CYS A 105 -2.86 3.81 8.45
C CYS A 105 -2.24 4.44 9.70
N ALA A 106 -1.32 3.70 10.34
CA ALA A 106 -0.62 4.20 11.52
C ALA A 106 0.06 5.53 11.19
N GLY A 107 0.12 6.49 12.11
CA GLY A 107 0.83 7.75 11.84
C GLY A 107 0.17 8.71 10.85
N MET A 108 -0.99 8.37 10.28
CA MET A 108 -1.81 9.28 9.48
C MET A 108 -3.05 9.71 10.28
N PRO A 109 -3.50 10.98 10.15
CA PRO A 109 -4.65 11.48 10.90
C PRO A 109 -5.95 10.75 10.52
N HIS A 110 -6.07 10.39 9.25
CA HIS A 110 -7.25 9.77 8.66
C HIS A 110 -6.89 8.42 8.04
N PRO A 111 -7.83 7.44 7.99
CA PRO A 111 -7.63 6.20 7.26
C PRO A 111 -7.33 6.46 5.79
N LEU A 112 -6.71 5.48 5.13
CA LEU A 112 -6.30 5.57 3.74
C LEU A 112 -7.19 4.69 2.86
N ALA A 113 -7.75 5.28 1.80
CA ALA A 113 -8.41 4.52 0.75
C ALA A 113 -7.40 3.63 0.02
N ILE A 114 -7.75 2.38 -0.23
CA ILE A 114 -6.90 1.40 -0.91
C ILE A 114 -7.64 0.79 -2.10
N THR A 115 -6.88 0.42 -3.13
CA THR A 115 -7.41 -0.29 -4.29
C THR A 115 -7.36 -1.81 -4.08
N PRO A 116 -8.12 -2.59 -4.86
CA PRO A 116 -8.01 -4.05 -4.87
C PRO A 116 -6.58 -4.54 -5.16
N GLU A 117 -5.87 -3.90 -6.09
CA GLU A 117 -4.49 -4.25 -6.46
C GLU A 117 -3.53 -4.00 -5.30
N TYR A 118 -3.69 -2.87 -4.59
CA TYR A 118 -2.91 -2.58 -3.39
C TYR A 118 -3.06 -3.68 -2.35
N ARG A 119 -4.31 -4.07 -2.07
CA ARG A 119 -4.62 -5.14 -1.10
C ARG A 119 -4.00 -6.49 -1.52
N ALA A 120 -4.07 -6.83 -2.80
CA ALA A 120 -3.53 -8.08 -3.34
C ALA A 120 -1.99 -8.16 -3.33
N GLU A 121 -1.32 -7.01 -3.28
CA GLU A 121 0.13 -6.92 -3.17
C GLU A 121 0.61 -6.74 -1.73
N ARG A 122 -0.18 -6.14 -0.84
CA ARG A 122 0.29 -5.65 0.46
C ARG A 122 0.98 -6.72 1.32
N GLU A 123 0.48 -7.95 1.30
CA GLU A 123 1.04 -9.06 2.09
C GLU A 123 2.36 -9.60 1.55
N LYS A 124 2.74 -9.25 0.31
CA LYS A 124 3.98 -9.68 -0.36
C LYS A 124 5.14 -8.72 -0.12
N TRP A 125 4.87 -7.58 0.50
CA TRP A 125 5.81 -6.47 0.66
C TRP A 125 5.88 -6.01 2.10
N THR A 126 7.06 -6.12 2.69
CA THR A 126 7.37 -5.53 3.99
C THR A 126 7.56 -4.03 3.86
N PHE A 127 6.91 -3.27 4.73
CA PHE A 127 7.11 -1.83 4.85
C PHE A 127 7.87 -1.54 6.14
N VAL A 128 9.02 -0.86 6.03
CA VAL A 128 9.58 -0.11 7.15
C VAL A 128 8.75 1.17 7.25
N PRO A 129 8.07 1.43 8.38
CA PRO A 129 7.21 2.59 8.53
C PRO A 129 7.94 3.91 8.27
N CYS A 130 7.17 4.94 7.93
CA CYS A 130 7.72 6.25 7.62
C CYS A 130 8.57 6.79 8.78
N SER A 131 9.79 7.22 8.47
CA SER A 131 10.75 7.79 9.43
C SER A 131 10.28 9.05 10.18
N LYS A 132 9.23 9.71 9.70
CA LYS A 132 8.71 10.95 10.29
C LYS A 132 7.39 10.77 11.04
N CYS A 133 6.42 10.07 10.44
CA CYS A 133 5.09 9.94 11.05
C CYS A 133 4.72 8.50 11.43
N GLY A 134 5.46 7.49 10.99
CA GLY A 134 5.13 6.08 11.24
C GLY A 134 4.11 5.46 10.27
N ALA A 135 3.76 6.14 9.17
CA ALA A 135 2.92 5.58 8.11
C ALA A 135 3.47 4.28 7.54
N ASP A 136 2.65 3.23 7.55
CA ASP A 136 2.99 1.87 7.11
C ASP A 136 2.23 1.43 5.84
N GLN A 137 1.50 2.36 5.21
CA GLN A 137 0.80 2.18 3.94
C GLN A 137 1.32 3.16 2.86
N GLY A 138 1.17 2.75 1.60
CA GLY A 138 1.55 3.52 0.41
C GLY A 138 0.31 3.95 -0.38
N LEU A 139 0.48 4.93 -1.27
CA LEU A 139 -0.60 5.47 -2.11
C LEU A 139 -0.75 4.74 -3.46
N ASP A 140 -0.03 3.65 -3.68
CA ASP A 140 -0.12 2.84 -4.89
C ASP A 140 0.30 1.40 -4.57
N PRO A 141 -0.08 0.41 -5.39
CA PRO A 141 0.49 -0.93 -5.31
C PRO A 141 2.03 -0.85 -5.35
N PRO A 142 2.75 -1.59 -4.49
CA PRO A 142 4.21 -1.62 -4.48
C PRO A 142 4.85 -1.82 -5.86
N THR A 143 4.27 -2.66 -6.73
CA THR A 143 4.78 -2.85 -8.09
C THR A 143 4.63 -1.60 -8.97
N THR A 144 3.52 -0.87 -8.84
CA THR A 144 3.30 0.42 -9.51
C THR A 144 4.27 1.48 -9.01
N MET A 145 4.49 1.52 -7.70
CA MET A 145 5.48 2.41 -7.07
C MET A 145 6.91 2.12 -7.54
N ALA A 146 7.27 0.83 -7.65
CA ALA A 146 8.54 0.38 -8.20
C ALA A 146 8.73 0.85 -9.64
N ARG A 147 7.79 0.55 -10.55
CA ARG A 147 7.87 0.95 -11.97
C ARG A 147 8.02 2.46 -12.16
N THR A 148 7.33 3.24 -11.33
CA THR A 148 7.42 4.71 -11.34
C THR A 148 8.82 5.22 -10.96
N ARG A 149 9.55 4.48 -10.12
CA ARG A 149 10.88 4.86 -9.64
C ARG A 149 12.01 4.37 -10.52
N PHE A 150 11.82 3.23 -11.18
CA PHE A 150 12.80 2.60 -12.05
C PHE A 150 12.23 2.44 -13.46
N PRO A 151 11.93 3.55 -14.17
CA PRO A 151 11.34 3.48 -15.51
C PRO A 151 12.28 2.81 -16.53
N ASP A 152 13.59 2.91 -16.31
CA ASP A 152 14.64 2.38 -17.19
C ASP A 152 15.17 1.00 -16.71
N ALA A 153 14.45 0.33 -15.82
CA ALA A 153 14.84 -1.00 -15.35
C ALA A 153 14.94 -1.98 -16.56
N PRO A 154 16.01 -2.79 -16.66
CA PRO A 154 16.14 -3.78 -17.72
C PRO A 154 14.91 -4.69 -17.82
N ALA A 155 14.55 -5.08 -19.04
CA ALA A 155 13.44 -6.02 -19.25
C ALA A 155 13.65 -7.30 -18.44
N GLY A 156 12.62 -7.74 -17.73
CA GLY A 156 12.68 -8.91 -16.85
C GLY A 156 13.35 -8.67 -15.49
N SER A 157 13.90 -7.46 -15.23
CA SER A 157 14.33 -7.07 -13.88
C SER A 157 13.17 -6.49 -13.09
N PHE A 158 13.14 -6.75 -11.79
CA PHE A 158 12.15 -6.21 -10.88
C PHE A 158 12.81 -5.84 -9.54
N PRO A 159 12.64 -4.61 -9.04
CA PRO A 159 13.27 -4.19 -7.80
C PRO A 159 12.66 -4.95 -6.62
N ILE A 160 13.49 -5.71 -5.91
CA ILE A 160 13.09 -6.43 -4.70
C ILE A 160 13.02 -5.51 -3.47
N ALA A 161 13.56 -4.30 -3.56
CA ALA A 161 13.42 -3.28 -2.53
C ALA A 161 13.64 -1.88 -3.09
N PHE A 162 13.00 -0.88 -2.47
CA PHE A 162 13.16 0.54 -2.82
C PHE A 162 12.60 1.46 -1.73
N THR A 163 12.91 2.74 -1.81
CA THR A 163 12.35 3.77 -0.91
C THR A 163 11.14 4.45 -1.53
N ALA A 164 10.12 4.73 -0.72
CA ALA A 164 8.98 5.55 -1.11
C ALA A 164 8.82 6.78 -0.22
N PHE A 165 8.13 7.80 -0.74
CA PHE A 165 7.92 9.06 -0.03
C PHE A 165 6.55 9.04 0.63
N CYS A 166 6.53 9.32 1.93
CA CYS A 166 5.29 9.49 2.66
C CYS A 166 4.73 10.90 2.39
N PRO A 167 3.39 11.08 2.33
CA PRO A 167 2.77 12.40 2.21
C PRO A 167 3.19 13.41 3.28
N CYS A 168 3.66 12.97 4.46
CA CYS A 168 4.18 13.86 5.51
C CYS A 168 5.58 14.45 5.21
N GLY A 169 6.20 14.04 4.10
CA GLY A 169 7.56 14.41 3.69
C GLY A 169 8.66 13.49 4.18
N GLY A 170 8.34 12.44 4.97
CA GLY A 170 9.30 11.41 5.36
C GLY A 170 9.48 10.31 4.29
N THR A 171 10.29 9.30 4.61
CA THR A 171 10.58 8.17 3.73
C THR A 171 10.21 6.85 4.38
N MET A 172 9.86 5.87 3.57
CA MET A 172 9.62 4.48 3.97
C MET A 172 10.44 3.56 3.07
N VAL A 173 10.79 2.37 3.57
CA VAL A 173 11.47 1.33 2.79
C VAL A 173 10.49 0.22 2.49
N LEU A 174 10.43 -0.21 1.24
CA LEU A 174 9.65 -1.36 0.81
C LEU A 174 10.62 -2.46 0.43
N SER A 175 10.37 -3.68 0.91
CA SER A 175 11.13 -4.88 0.56
C SER A 175 10.15 -5.99 0.25
N MET A 176 10.27 -6.60 -0.92
CA MET A 176 9.58 -7.82 -1.27
C MET A 176 10.00 -8.93 -0.31
N ILE A 177 9.05 -9.76 0.10
CA ILE A 177 9.32 -10.95 0.91
C ILE A 177 9.82 -12.04 -0.05
N GLU A 178 10.97 -12.66 0.23
CA GLU A 178 11.68 -13.55 -0.70
C GLU A 178 10.80 -14.69 -1.26
N ASP A 179 9.94 -15.29 -0.44
CA ASP A 179 9.00 -16.34 -0.88
C ASP A 179 7.90 -15.84 -1.84
N ALA A 180 7.68 -14.53 -1.90
CA ALA A 180 6.74 -13.88 -2.81
C ALA A 180 7.41 -13.32 -4.08
N ALA A 181 8.75 -13.41 -4.18
CA ALA A 181 9.46 -12.93 -5.36
C ALA A 181 9.19 -13.81 -6.58
N PRO A 182 8.94 -13.22 -7.77
CA PRO A 182 8.97 -13.98 -9.01
C PRO A 182 10.36 -14.60 -9.14
N ARG A 183 10.43 -15.94 -9.10
CA ARG A 183 11.71 -16.63 -9.27
C ARG A 183 12.24 -16.32 -10.68
N PRO A 184 13.49 -15.84 -10.82
CA PRO A 184 14.10 -15.74 -12.14
C PRO A 184 14.14 -17.15 -12.75
N GLY A 185 13.32 -17.38 -13.78
CA GLY A 185 13.20 -18.67 -14.45
C GLY A 185 11.88 -19.44 -14.25
N ALA A 186 10.84 -18.87 -13.62
CA ALA A 186 9.51 -19.46 -13.74
C ALA A 186 9.03 -19.27 -15.20
N PRO A 187 8.87 -20.35 -16.00
CA PRO A 187 8.42 -20.20 -17.37
C PRO A 187 6.97 -19.70 -17.36
N SER A 188 6.72 -18.56 -17.98
CA SER A 188 5.43 -18.31 -18.62
C SER A 188 5.21 -19.46 -19.60
N ALA A 189 4.08 -20.17 -19.48
CA ALA A 189 3.69 -21.19 -20.45
C ALA A 189 3.71 -20.59 -21.87
N GLY A 190 4.77 -20.91 -22.62
CA GLY A 190 5.09 -20.31 -23.92
C GLY A 190 6.52 -20.66 -24.31
N ALA A 191 6.65 -21.55 -25.29
CA ALA A 191 7.86 -22.23 -25.72
C ALA A 191 9.08 -21.34 -26.03
N SER A 192 10.28 -21.87 -25.76
CA SER A 192 11.36 -22.17 -26.74
C SER A 192 12.73 -22.26 -26.05
N THR A 193 13.40 -23.39 -26.23
CA THR A 193 14.75 -23.72 -25.73
C THR A 193 15.84 -23.02 -26.54
N HIS A 194 16.65 -22.15 -25.92
CA HIS A 194 18.04 -21.89 -26.32
C HIS A 194 18.89 -21.61 -25.08
N SER A 195 19.91 -22.46 -24.86
CA SER A 195 20.89 -22.31 -23.78
C SER A 195 21.91 -21.22 -24.14
N SER A 196 22.24 -20.33 -23.20
CA SER A 196 23.38 -19.42 -23.28
C SER A 196 24.26 -19.51 -22.02
N PRO A 197 25.58 -19.29 -22.14
CA PRO A 197 26.54 -19.61 -21.08
C PRO A 197 26.72 -18.48 -20.06
N GLY A 198 26.78 -18.90 -18.79
CA GLY A 198 27.32 -18.24 -17.59
C GLY A 198 27.48 -16.72 -17.57
N ALA A 199 26.43 -16.00 -17.15
CA ALA A 199 26.55 -14.59 -16.74
C ALA A 199 27.00 -14.50 -15.27
N LYS A 200 28.06 -13.75 -15.01
CA LYS A 200 28.49 -13.42 -13.64
C LYS A 200 27.50 -12.45 -12.98
N PRO A 201 27.32 -12.51 -11.65
CA PRO A 201 26.38 -11.65 -10.97
C PRO A 201 26.83 -10.18 -10.88
N TRP A 202 25.85 -9.28 -10.97
CA TRP A 202 26.00 -7.82 -11.15
C TRP A 202 26.55 -7.05 -9.94
N TRP A 203 26.68 -7.68 -8.76
CA TRP A 203 27.17 -7.03 -7.53
C TRP A 203 28.71 -6.98 -7.40
N LYS A 204 29.45 -7.26 -8.48
CA LYS A 204 30.93 -7.22 -8.52
C LYS A 204 31.51 -6.03 -9.30
N VAL A 205 30.87 -4.87 -9.24
CA VAL A 205 31.48 -3.62 -9.71
C VAL A 205 31.32 -2.58 -8.61
N TRP A 206 32.26 -2.56 -7.65
CA TRP A 206 32.84 -1.43 -6.90
C TRP A 206 33.94 -2.02 -6.01
#